data_AF-A0AAV0QBZ8-F1
#
_entry.id   AF-A0AAV0QBZ8-F1
#
_cell.length_a   1.000
_cell.length_b   1.000
_cell.length_c   1.000
_cell.angle_alpha   90.00
_cell.angle_beta   90.00
_cell.angle_gamma   90.00
#
_symmetry.space_group_name_H-M   'P 1'
#
loop_
_entity.id
_entity.type
_entity.pdbx_description
1 polymer ?
#
loop_
_entity_poly.entity_id
_entity_poly.type
_entity_poly.pdbx_seq_one_letter_code
_entity_poly.pdbx_strand_id
1 'polypeptide(L)'
;MTWISPATSFGNREFLAMESLFKSNPDACLVLVSRSLDSRSGHRILKPLLDRGFRAAAFAPDLSSLLRGTPAERWFEDLKTGEKDPGEIPLPQNLSNLVRLAVLYKYGGVYLDTDFIVMKSFRGLRNSIGAQSADSTEKWTRLNNAVLVFDKSHPLLLDFMAEFAATFDGSRWGHNGPYLVSRVVDRVGNGSSGRRNFTIMPPMAFYPAYWSKIGGYFRKPATKSDSRWVSAKLIQLSGKTFAVHLWNKESRNFRIEEGSILWRLISRHCIICQGIYR
;
A
#
# COMPACT_ATOMS: atom_id res chain seq x y z
N MET A 1 0.95 5.59 5.69
CA MET A 1 1.07 5.71 4.22
C MET A 1 2.34 6.49 3.89
N THR A 2 2.92 6.33 2.70
CA THR A 2 4.13 7.06 2.26
C THR A 2 3.87 7.83 0.98
N TRP A 3 4.32 9.08 0.90
CA TRP A 3 4.24 9.90 -0.32
C TRP A 3 5.55 10.64 -0.59
N ILE A 4 6.31 10.18 -1.59
CA ILE A 4 7.59 10.75 -2.01
C ILE A 4 7.42 11.36 -3.41
N SER A 5 6.50 12.30 -3.51
CA SER A 5 6.23 13.10 -4.72
C SER A 5 5.82 14.51 -4.29
N PRO A 6 5.82 15.51 -5.18
CA PRO A 6 5.37 16.85 -4.84
C PRO A 6 3.96 16.84 -4.22
N ALA A 7 3.67 17.81 -3.34
CA ALA A 7 2.33 17.94 -2.77
C ALA A 7 1.28 18.27 -3.84
N THR A 8 1.70 18.96 -4.91
CA THR A 8 0.85 19.33 -6.05
C THR A 8 0.38 18.14 -6.88
N SER A 9 1.05 16.99 -6.81
CA SER A 9 0.62 15.77 -7.49
C SER A 9 -0.20 14.85 -6.60
N PHE A 10 -0.45 15.21 -5.34
CA PHE A 10 -1.34 14.48 -4.45
C PHE A 10 -2.78 14.83 -4.81
N GLY A 11 -3.41 13.98 -5.63
CA GLY A 11 -4.71 14.28 -6.23
C GLY A 11 -5.88 13.70 -5.46
N ASN A 12 -7.05 13.79 -6.09
CA ASN A 12 -8.30 13.26 -5.53
C ASN A 12 -8.24 11.73 -5.34
N ARG A 13 -7.48 11.01 -6.19
CA ARG A 13 -7.33 9.55 -6.06
C ARG A 13 -6.60 9.16 -4.79
N GLU A 14 -5.49 9.84 -4.49
CA GLU A 14 -4.75 9.62 -3.25
C GLU A 14 -5.55 10.07 -2.03
N PHE A 15 -6.33 11.14 -2.18
CA PHE A 15 -7.21 11.61 -1.13
C PHE A 15 -8.31 10.59 -0.77
N LEU A 16 -8.86 9.89 -1.77
CA LEU A 16 -9.83 8.81 -1.55
C LEU A 16 -9.29 7.65 -0.71
N ALA A 17 -7.99 7.37 -0.77
CA ALA A 17 -7.40 6.35 0.10
C ALA A 17 -7.52 6.75 1.58
N MET A 18 -7.38 8.03 1.89
CA MET A 18 -7.59 8.53 3.24
C MET A 18 -9.07 8.55 3.62
N GLU A 19 -9.96 8.99 2.72
CA GLU A 19 -11.40 9.01 2.98
C GLU A 19 -11.93 7.60 3.27
N SER A 20 -11.60 6.64 2.41
CA SER A 20 -12.05 5.26 2.56
C SER A 20 -11.45 4.59 3.81
N LEU A 21 -10.19 4.92 4.16
CA LEU A 21 -9.57 4.49 5.41
C LEU A 21 -10.40 4.95 6.61
N PHE A 22 -10.66 6.26 6.73
CA PHE A 22 -11.40 6.82 7.85
C PHE A 22 -12.87 6.39 7.86
N LYS A 23 -13.47 6.12 6.70
CA LYS A 23 -14.84 5.62 6.61
C LYS A 23 -14.97 4.25 7.26
N SER A 24 -13.97 3.39 7.08
CA SER A 24 -13.95 2.02 7.58
C SER A 24 -13.24 1.87 8.94
N ASN A 25 -12.44 2.86 9.33
CA ASN A 25 -11.66 2.91 10.57
C ASN A 25 -11.71 4.33 11.16
N PRO A 26 -12.87 4.78 11.69
CA PRO A 26 -13.07 6.16 12.11
C PRO A 26 -12.10 6.59 13.23
N ASP A 27 -11.69 5.64 14.07
CA ASP A 27 -10.77 5.88 15.17
C ASP A 27 -9.28 5.73 14.77
N ALA A 28 -8.95 5.55 13.50
CA ALA A 28 -7.56 5.43 13.08
C ALA A 28 -6.76 6.73 13.32
N CYS A 29 -5.45 6.60 13.51
CA CYS A 29 -4.49 7.69 13.37
C CYS A 29 -3.74 7.50 12.05
N LEU A 30 -3.91 8.41 11.11
CA LEU A 30 -3.18 8.37 9.85
C LEU A 30 -1.89 9.20 9.96
N VAL A 31 -0.76 8.52 9.71
CA VAL A 31 0.52 9.18 9.45
C VAL A 31 0.87 9.06 7.96
N LEU A 32 1.10 10.21 7.33
CA LEU A 32 1.67 10.33 6.00
C LEU A 32 3.18 10.62 6.13
N VAL A 33 3.99 9.64 5.78
CA VAL A 33 5.45 9.81 5.74
C VAL A 33 5.79 10.52 4.43
N SER A 34 5.97 11.84 4.51
CA SER A 34 6.11 12.70 3.33
C SER A 34 6.69 14.06 3.67
N ARG A 35 7.83 14.39 3.06
CA ARG A 35 8.45 15.73 3.18
C ARG A 35 7.62 16.82 2.51
N SER A 36 6.98 16.52 1.39
CA SER A 36 6.21 17.52 0.64
C SER A 36 4.87 17.84 1.30
N LEU A 37 4.24 16.87 1.96
CA LEU A 37 3.00 17.05 2.69
C LEU A 37 3.21 17.55 4.13
N ASP A 38 4.42 17.43 4.69
CA ASP A 38 4.81 18.13 5.91
C ASP A 38 5.09 19.62 5.60
N SER A 39 4.03 20.32 5.20
CA SER A 39 4.07 21.70 4.73
C SER A 39 2.69 22.35 4.85
N ARG A 40 2.63 23.68 4.65
CA ARG A 40 1.34 24.41 4.56
C ARG A 40 0.43 23.85 3.46
N SER A 41 1.00 23.40 2.34
CA SER A 41 0.23 22.82 1.25
C SER A 41 -0.38 21.48 1.66
N GLY A 42 0.40 20.61 2.28
CA GLY A 42 -0.11 19.34 2.79
C GLY A 42 -1.13 19.52 3.92
N HIS A 43 -0.97 20.53 4.79
CA HIS A 43 -2.00 20.88 5.76
C HIS A 43 -3.32 21.26 5.09
N ARG A 44 -3.31 22.03 4.00
CA ARG A 44 -4.54 22.33 3.24
C ARG A 44 -5.16 21.07 2.63
N ILE A 45 -4.34 20.15 2.12
CA ILE A 45 -4.81 18.86 1.61
C ILE A 45 -5.49 18.07 2.73
N LEU A 46 -4.93 18.02 3.94
CA LEU A 46 -5.48 17.29 5.08
C LEU A 46 -6.67 17.97 5.75
N LYS A 47 -6.78 19.31 5.64
CA LYS A 47 -7.77 20.13 6.35
C LYS A 47 -9.20 19.60 6.27
N PRO A 48 -9.73 19.14 5.11
CA PRO A 48 -11.10 18.64 5.04
C PRO A 48 -11.38 17.40 5.93
N LEU A 49 -10.35 16.60 6.22
CA LEU A 49 -10.43 15.47 7.15
C LEU A 49 -10.30 15.95 8.61
N LEU A 50 -9.36 16.87 8.87
CA LEU A 50 -9.13 17.45 10.19
C LEU A 50 -10.36 18.21 10.71
N ASP A 51 -11.01 18.99 9.84
CA ASP A 51 -12.24 19.72 10.15
C ASP A 51 -13.41 18.79 10.53
N ARG A 52 -13.33 17.51 10.17
CA ARG A 52 -14.30 16.45 10.54
C ARG A 52 -13.88 15.66 11.77
N GLY A 53 -12.81 16.06 12.45
CA GLY A 53 -12.30 15.41 13.65
C GLY A 53 -11.43 14.18 13.41
N PHE A 54 -11.08 13.86 12.15
CA PHE A 54 -10.17 12.75 11.87
C PHE A 54 -8.73 13.10 12.24
N ARG A 55 -8.00 12.09 12.72
CA ARG A 55 -6.61 12.25 13.16
C ARG A 55 -5.66 11.91 12.01
N ALA A 56 -5.19 12.94 11.31
CA ALA A 56 -4.22 12.80 10.24
C ALA A 56 -3.05 13.78 10.43
N ALA A 57 -1.83 13.34 10.16
CA ALA A 57 -0.66 14.20 10.15
C ALA A 57 0.34 13.74 9.09
N ALA A 58 1.08 14.68 8.53
CA ALA A 58 2.20 14.41 7.65
C ALA A 58 3.51 14.75 8.36
N PHE A 59 4.54 13.92 8.18
CA PHE A 59 5.86 14.15 8.75
C PHE A 59 6.94 13.87 7.72
N ALA A 60 7.90 14.77 7.61
CA ALA A 60 9.13 14.56 6.86
C ALA A 60 10.01 13.53 7.61
N PRO A 61 10.30 12.36 7.03
CA PRO A 61 11.15 11.39 7.72
C PRO A 61 12.61 11.85 7.70
N ASP A 62 13.27 11.77 8.86
CA ASP A 62 14.73 11.63 8.92
C ASP A 62 15.06 10.14 8.68
N LEU A 63 15.51 9.84 7.45
CA LEU A 63 15.83 8.48 7.05
C LEU A 63 17.02 7.89 7.80
N SER A 64 18.04 8.69 8.14
CA SER A 64 19.17 8.20 8.93
C SER A 64 18.72 7.81 10.33
N SER A 65 17.88 8.61 10.98
CA SER A 65 17.31 8.26 12.30
C SER A 65 16.32 7.09 12.23
N LEU A 66 15.49 7.01 11.19
CA LEU A 66 14.54 5.92 10.98
C LEU A 66 15.24 4.56 10.80
N LEU A 67 16.33 4.55 10.04
CA LEU A 67 17.08 3.34 9.70
C LEU A 67 18.14 2.97 10.73
N ARG A 68 18.45 3.85 11.68
CA ARG A 68 19.43 3.58 12.75
C ARG A 68 19.13 2.29 13.50
N GLY A 69 20.14 1.45 13.66
CA GLY A 69 20.04 0.14 14.31
C GLY A 69 19.19 -0.87 13.54
N THR A 70 18.99 -0.67 12.23
CA THR A 70 18.33 -1.65 11.35
C THR A 70 19.32 -2.20 10.33
N PRO A 71 19.06 -3.39 9.74
CA PRO A 71 19.93 -3.96 8.71
C PRO A 71 20.15 -3.08 7.47
N ALA A 72 19.28 -2.08 7.25
CA ALA A 72 19.36 -1.18 6.11
C ALA A 72 20.13 0.13 6.41
N GLU A 73 20.64 0.32 7.63
CA GLU A 73 21.44 1.50 8.00
C GLU A 73 22.65 1.66 7.09
N ARG A 74 23.50 0.63 7.00
CA ARG A 74 24.72 0.69 6.18
C ARG A 74 24.41 0.90 4.70
N TRP A 75 23.41 0.20 4.16
CA TRP A 75 22.97 0.39 2.77
C TRP A 75 22.59 1.85 2.47
N PHE A 76 21.93 2.53 3.40
CA PHE A 76 21.55 3.93 3.21
C PHE A 76 22.74 4.88 3.32
N GLU A 77 23.71 4.59 4.19
CA GLU A 77 24.97 5.33 4.25
C GLU A 77 25.75 5.17 2.93
N ASP A 78 25.90 3.94 2.43
CA ASP A 78 26.57 3.65 1.16
C ASP A 78 25.87 4.35 -0.03
N LEU A 79 24.54 4.45 0.00
CA LEU A 79 23.78 5.21 -1.01
C LEU A 79 24.07 6.71 -0.96
N LYS A 80 24.26 7.28 0.24
CA LYS A 80 24.58 8.71 0.39
C LYS A 80 26.01 9.04 -0.03
N THR A 81 26.96 8.13 0.21
CA THR A 81 28.37 8.31 -0.18
C THR A 81 28.61 8.01 -1.65
N GLY A 82 27.65 7.39 -2.34
CA GLY A 82 27.76 6.98 -3.73
C GLY A 82 28.44 5.62 -3.93
N GLU A 83 28.73 4.90 -2.85
CA GLU A 83 29.24 3.52 -2.88
C GLU A 83 28.17 2.54 -3.38
N LYS A 84 26.88 2.83 -3.12
CA LYS A 84 25.76 2.03 -3.60
C LYS A 84 25.09 2.67 -4.82
N ASP A 85 25.07 1.95 -5.93
CA ASP A 85 24.34 2.34 -7.14
C ASP A 85 22.81 2.38 -6.87
N PRO A 86 22.13 3.53 -7.10
CA PRO A 86 20.68 3.65 -6.96
C PRO A 86 19.89 2.90 -8.06
N GLY A 87 20.53 2.54 -9.17
CA GLY A 87 19.96 1.89 -10.34
C GLY A 87 19.00 2.76 -11.17
N GLU A 88 18.32 2.12 -12.13
CA GLU A 88 17.50 2.82 -13.15
C GLU A 88 16.05 3.11 -12.70
N ILE A 89 15.50 2.32 -11.78
CA ILE A 89 14.15 2.56 -11.26
C ILE A 89 14.20 3.79 -10.35
N PRO A 90 13.25 4.74 -10.47
CA PRO A 90 13.27 5.96 -9.67
C PRO A 90 13.48 5.69 -8.19
N LEU A 91 14.57 6.23 -7.63
CA LEU A 91 14.96 6.05 -6.24
C LEU A 91 13.82 6.25 -5.23
N PRO A 92 12.89 7.22 -5.39
CA PRO A 92 11.71 7.35 -4.53
C PRO A 92 10.86 6.07 -4.41
N GLN A 93 10.75 5.26 -5.46
CA GLN A 93 10.01 3.98 -5.41
C GLN A 93 10.73 2.97 -4.51
N ASN A 94 12.05 2.85 -4.67
CA ASN A 94 12.88 1.98 -3.86
C ASN A 94 12.92 2.43 -2.39
N LEU A 95 13.05 3.75 -2.15
CA LEU A 95 12.97 4.31 -0.79
C LEU A 95 11.60 4.06 -0.16
N SER A 96 10.49 4.17 -0.91
CA SER A 96 9.16 3.85 -0.38
C SER A 96 9.04 2.39 0.05
N ASN A 97 9.66 1.45 -0.69
CA ASN A 97 9.73 0.03 -0.31
C ASN A 97 10.51 -0.20 1.00
N LEU A 98 11.56 0.57 1.27
CA LEU A 98 12.32 0.46 2.51
C LEU A 98 11.63 1.16 3.68
N VAL A 99 11.16 2.40 3.47
CA VAL A 99 10.52 3.23 4.51
C VAL A 99 9.32 2.53 5.12
N ARG A 100 8.49 1.86 4.33
CA ARG A 100 7.32 1.13 4.86
C ARG A 100 7.69 0.02 5.83
N LEU A 101 8.82 -0.67 5.57
CA LEU A 101 9.33 -1.73 6.44
C LEU A 101 9.89 -1.15 7.74
N ALA A 102 10.70 -0.09 7.63
CA ALA A 102 11.31 0.56 8.78
C ALA A 102 10.29 1.22 9.70
N VAL A 103 9.29 1.92 9.13
CA VAL A 103 8.20 2.54 9.90
C VAL A 103 7.40 1.47 10.66
N LEU A 104 7.00 0.38 9.98
CA LEU A 104 6.31 -0.72 10.68
C LEU A 104 7.19 -1.37 11.74
N TYR A 105 8.49 -1.51 11.50
CA TYR A 105 9.39 -2.10 12.49
C TYR A 105 9.48 -1.22 13.76
N LYS A 106 9.56 0.11 13.60
CA LYS A 106 9.71 1.04 14.72
C LYS A 106 8.39 1.34 15.45
N TYR A 107 7.25 1.31 14.76
CA TYR A 107 5.98 1.79 15.30
C TYR A 107 4.85 0.76 15.30
N GLY A 108 4.97 -0.31 14.50
CA GLY A 108 3.88 -1.27 14.29
C GLY A 108 2.68 -0.66 13.55
N GLY A 109 1.58 -1.39 13.55
CA GLY A 109 0.30 -0.96 12.98
C GLY A 109 0.10 -1.43 11.54
N VAL A 110 -0.49 -0.57 10.71
CA VAL A 110 -0.83 -0.87 9.31
C VAL A 110 -0.12 0.09 8.38
N TYR A 111 0.66 -0.47 7.45
CA TYR A 111 1.10 0.24 6.27
C TYR A 111 0.12 0.02 5.12
N LEU A 112 -0.14 1.08 4.36
CA LEU A 112 -0.96 1.08 3.15
C LEU A 112 -0.32 2.04 2.14
N ASP A 113 -0.27 1.66 0.87
CA ASP A 113 0.02 2.59 -0.24
C ASP A 113 -1.15 3.58 -0.42
N THR A 114 -0.90 4.72 -1.06
CA THR A 114 -1.88 5.81 -1.20
C THR A 114 -2.93 5.56 -2.28
N ASP A 115 -2.93 4.39 -2.91
CA ASP A 115 -3.81 4.01 -4.01
C ASP A 115 -4.67 2.78 -3.64
N PHE A 116 -5.07 2.69 -2.38
CA PHE A 116 -6.07 1.73 -1.92
C PHE A 116 -7.43 2.36 -1.69
N ILE A 117 -8.50 1.64 -2.03
CA ILE A 117 -9.84 1.92 -1.49
C ILE A 117 -10.11 0.96 -0.33
N VAL A 118 -10.15 1.47 0.89
CA VAL A 118 -10.41 0.66 2.09
C VAL A 118 -11.90 0.39 2.22
N MET A 119 -12.26 -0.89 2.26
CA MET A 119 -13.64 -1.36 2.27
C MET A 119 -14.11 -1.79 3.66
N LYS A 120 -13.19 -2.28 4.51
CA LYS A 120 -13.50 -2.81 5.84
C LYS A 120 -12.48 -2.37 6.87
N SER A 121 -12.87 -2.46 8.14
CA SER A 121 -11.95 -2.21 9.23
C SER A 121 -10.80 -3.22 9.21
N PHE A 122 -9.59 -2.75 9.51
CA PHE A 122 -8.43 -3.61 9.73
C PHE A 122 -8.37 -4.17 11.16
N ARG A 123 -9.35 -3.84 12.01
CA ARG A 123 -9.45 -4.39 13.37
C ARG A 123 -9.48 -5.93 13.31
N GLY A 124 -8.66 -6.56 14.14
CA GLY A 124 -8.52 -8.01 14.19
C GLY A 124 -7.45 -8.58 13.24
N LEU A 125 -6.93 -7.78 12.30
CA LEU A 125 -5.73 -8.16 11.55
C LEU A 125 -4.49 -7.92 12.41
N ARG A 126 -3.57 -8.88 12.39
CA ARG A 126 -2.30 -8.80 13.10
C ARG A 126 -1.27 -9.64 12.35
N ASN A 127 -0.04 -9.14 12.24
CA ASN A 127 1.08 -9.80 11.56
C ASN A 127 0.62 -10.45 10.23
N SER A 128 0.07 -9.66 9.32
CA SER A 128 -0.54 -10.11 8.08
C SER A 128 0.12 -9.48 6.87
N ILE A 129 0.30 -10.29 5.82
CA ILE A 129 0.79 -9.87 4.50
C ILE A 129 -0.17 -10.37 3.41
N GLY A 130 -0.43 -9.56 2.40
CA GLY A 130 -1.33 -9.94 1.31
C GLY A 130 -0.62 -10.69 0.18
N ALA A 131 -1.22 -11.77 -0.29
CA ALA A 131 -0.85 -12.42 -1.54
C ALA A 131 -1.36 -11.59 -2.73
N GLN A 132 -0.49 -11.11 -3.60
CA GLN A 132 -0.87 -10.45 -4.85
C GLN A 132 -1.47 -11.44 -5.86
N SER A 133 -0.99 -12.68 -5.87
CA SER A 133 -1.47 -13.74 -6.77
C SER A 133 -1.35 -15.11 -6.11
N ALA A 134 -2.18 -16.05 -6.58
CA ALA A 134 -2.18 -17.45 -6.20
C ALA A 134 -2.38 -18.33 -7.44
N ASP A 135 -1.95 -19.58 -7.38
CA ASP A 135 -2.22 -20.58 -8.41
C ASP A 135 -3.62 -21.21 -8.27
N SER A 136 -3.92 -22.20 -9.12
CA SER A 136 -5.22 -22.91 -9.10
C SER A 136 -5.48 -23.73 -7.83
N THR A 137 -4.46 -23.98 -7.01
CA THR A 137 -4.56 -24.68 -5.72
C THR A 137 -4.70 -23.73 -4.53
N GLU A 138 -4.90 -22.42 -4.81
CA GLU A 138 -4.94 -21.34 -3.82
C GLU A 138 -3.61 -21.09 -3.08
N LYS A 139 -2.52 -21.73 -3.51
CA LYS A 139 -1.18 -21.43 -2.99
C LYS A 139 -0.72 -20.08 -3.56
N TRP A 140 -0.25 -19.19 -2.69
CA TRP A 140 0.26 -17.89 -3.13
C TRP A 140 1.50 -18.06 -4.03
N THR A 141 1.60 -17.23 -5.07
CA THR A 141 2.73 -17.21 -6.02
C THR A 141 3.51 -15.89 -5.95
N ARG A 142 2.87 -14.84 -5.43
CA ARG A 142 3.50 -13.54 -5.19
C ARG A 142 2.88 -12.92 -3.94
N LEU A 143 3.72 -12.47 -3.02
CA LEU A 143 3.32 -11.55 -1.95
C LEU A 143 3.64 -10.12 -2.37
N ASN A 144 2.98 -9.16 -1.73
CA ASN A 144 3.19 -7.74 -2.01
C ASN A 144 3.20 -6.94 -0.70
N ASN A 145 4.00 -5.88 -0.68
CA ASN A 145 4.25 -5.01 0.47
C ASN A 145 3.51 -3.66 0.38
N ALA A 146 2.53 -3.52 -0.51
CA ALA A 146 1.65 -2.35 -0.61
C ALA A 146 0.69 -2.25 0.58
N VAL A 147 0.40 -3.37 1.23
CA VAL A 147 -0.27 -3.43 2.53
C VAL A 147 0.46 -4.41 3.43
N LEU A 148 0.73 -3.99 4.67
CA LEU A 148 1.41 -4.81 5.67
C LEU A 148 0.82 -4.45 7.04
N VAL A 149 0.46 -5.47 7.82
CA VAL A 149 -0.06 -5.29 9.18
C VAL A 149 0.89 -6.00 10.12
N PHE A 150 1.64 -5.29 10.96
CA PHE A 150 2.61 -5.95 11.83
C PHE A 150 2.70 -5.27 13.19
N ASP A 151 2.95 -6.08 14.22
CA ASP A 151 3.35 -5.57 15.51
C ASP A 151 4.69 -4.83 15.41
N LYS A 152 4.89 -3.87 16.31
CA LYS A 152 6.19 -3.22 16.48
C LYS A 152 7.26 -4.28 16.74
N SER A 153 8.43 -4.08 16.12
CA SER A 153 9.61 -4.93 16.26
C SER A 153 9.44 -6.38 15.77
N HIS A 154 8.44 -6.68 14.93
CA HIS A 154 8.27 -8.02 14.40
C HIS A 154 9.51 -8.49 13.61
N PRO A 155 10.11 -9.67 13.92
CA PRO A 155 11.37 -10.12 13.32
C PRO A 155 11.37 -10.22 11.80
N LEU A 156 10.23 -10.59 11.20
CA LEU A 156 10.09 -10.68 9.75
C LEU A 156 10.38 -9.34 9.03
N LEU A 157 10.13 -8.20 9.69
CA LEU A 157 10.45 -6.88 9.13
C LEU A 157 11.96 -6.62 9.08
N LEU A 158 12.72 -7.15 10.05
CA LEU A 158 14.18 -7.14 10.01
C LEU A 158 14.69 -8.02 8.87
N ASP A 159 14.13 -9.21 8.69
CA ASP A 159 14.50 -10.11 7.61
C ASP A 159 14.23 -9.47 6.23
N PHE A 160 13.12 -8.74 6.08
CA PHE A 160 12.85 -7.96 4.86
C PHE A 160 13.87 -6.84 4.64
N MET A 161 14.23 -6.07 5.67
CA MET A 161 15.24 -5.00 5.54
C MET A 161 16.64 -5.55 5.27
N ALA A 162 16.99 -6.71 5.85
CA ALA A 162 18.25 -7.39 5.59
C ALA A 162 18.33 -7.87 4.14
N GLU A 163 17.27 -8.50 3.63
CA GLU A 163 17.18 -8.89 2.22
C GLU A 163 17.24 -7.66 1.30
N PHE A 164 16.60 -6.55 1.68
CA PHE A 164 16.65 -5.30 0.93
C PHE A 164 18.09 -4.84 0.78
N ALA A 165 18.81 -4.69 1.89
CA ALA A 165 20.19 -4.21 1.89
C ALA A 165 21.14 -5.13 1.12
N ALA A 166 21.05 -6.44 1.37
CA ALA A 166 21.96 -7.43 0.81
C ALA A 166 21.75 -7.66 -0.69
N THR A 167 20.50 -7.61 -1.17
CA THR A 167 20.17 -7.98 -2.55
C THR A 167 19.66 -6.80 -3.37
N PHE A 168 19.80 -5.57 -2.86
CA PHE A 168 19.30 -4.37 -3.54
C PHE A 168 19.74 -4.34 -5.01
N ASP A 169 18.77 -4.25 -5.90
CA ASP A 169 18.97 -4.02 -7.32
C ASP A 169 18.01 -2.92 -7.76
N GLY A 170 18.55 -1.72 -7.90
CA GLY A 170 17.79 -0.53 -8.25
C GLY A 170 17.28 -0.52 -9.69
N SER A 171 17.76 -1.43 -10.55
CA SER A 171 17.39 -1.47 -11.98
C SER A 171 16.29 -2.49 -12.28
N ARG A 172 15.95 -3.37 -11.33
CA ARG A 172 14.90 -4.40 -11.52
C ARG A 172 13.59 -4.02 -10.85
N TRP A 173 12.58 -3.73 -11.67
CA TRP A 173 11.24 -3.38 -11.16
C TRP A 173 10.64 -4.50 -10.29
N GLY A 174 10.12 -4.13 -9.12
CA GLY A 174 9.52 -5.04 -8.15
C GLY A 174 10.53 -5.85 -7.32
N HIS A 175 11.81 -5.89 -7.70
CA HIS A 175 12.83 -6.70 -7.02
C HIS A 175 12.95 -6.39 -5.54
N ASN A 176 12.96 -5.10 -5.19
CA ASN A 176 13.11 -4.59 -3.82
C ASN A 176 11.78 -4.46 -3.04
N GLY A 177 10.66 -4.91 -3.63
CA GLY A 177 9.33 -4.80 -3.03
C GLY A 177 8.62 -6.15 -3.02
N PRO A 178 7.62 -6.39 -3.91
CA PRO A 178 6.89 -7.66 -3.96
C PRO A 178 7.78 -8.91 -4.08
N TYR A 179 8.87 -8.84 -4.85
CA TYR A 179 9.76 -9.98 -5.02
C TYR A 179 10.58 -10.27 -3.78
N LEU A 180 11.11 -9.23 -3.14
CA LEU A 180 11.82 -9.32 -1.87
C LEU A 180 10.97 -9.99 -0.79
N VAL A 181 9.76 -9.50 -0.52
CA VAL A 181 8.94 -10.06 0.55
C VAL A 181 8.53 -11.50 0.27
N SER A 182 8.37 -11.85 -1.01
CA SER A 182 8.11 -13.24 -1.43
C SER A 182 9.31 -14.15 -1.15
N ARG A 183 10.54 -13.74 -1.51
CA ARG A 183 11.76 -14.54 -1.25
C ARG A 183 11.98 -14.79 0.23
N VAL A 184 11.80 -13.76 1.05
CA VAL A 184 11.98 -13.89 2.50
C VAL A 184 10.93 -14.81 3.10
N VAL A 185 9.64 -14.63 2.76
CA VAL A 185 8.57 -15.50 3.29
C VAL A 185 8.71 -16.94 2.82
N ASP A 186 9.13 -17.19 1.58
CA ASP A 186 9.41 -18.54 1.08
C ASP A 186 10.52 -19.23 1.89
N ARG A 187 11.64 -18.52 2.14
CA ARG A 187 12.72 -19.04 3.00
C ARG A 187 12.28 -19.27 4.46
N VAL A 188 11.49 -18.36 5.04
CA VAL A 188 11.00 -18.48 6.42
C VAL A 188 9.97 -19.61 6.56
N GLY A 189 9.11 -19.80 5.55
CA GLY A 189 8.18 -20.93 5.47
C GLY A 189 8.89 -22.28 5.52
N ASN A 190 10.12 -22.34 4.99
CA ASN A 190 10.99 -23.51 5.03
C ASN A 190 11.89 -23.58 6.29
N GLY A 191 11.79 -22.63 7.25
CA GLY A 191 12.66 -22.50 8.44
C GLY A 191 11.92 -22.38 9.79
N SER A 192 12.67 -22.20 10.89
CA SER A 192 12.28 -22.38 12.32
C SER A 192 11.00 -21.67 12.81
N SER A 193 10.32 -22.28 13.78
CA SER A 193 8.96 -21.98 14.29
C SER A 193 8.72 -20.57 14.83
N GLY A 194 9.73 -19.87 15.36
CA GLY A 194 9.55 -18.54 15.99
C GLY A 194 9.31 -17.37 15.02
N ARG A 195 9.76 -17.47 13.76
CA ARG A 195 9.58 -16.41 12.74
C ARG A 195 8.26 -16.52 11.96
N ARG A 196 7.42 -17.50 12.30
CA ARG A 196 6.18 -17.84 11.58
C ARG A 196 4.92 -17.19 12.15
N ASN A 197 5.03 -16.26 13.10
CA ASN A 197 3.86 -15.59 13.69
C ASN A 197 3.26 -14.55 12.74
N PHE A 198 2.86 -14.97 11.54
CA PHE A 198 2.19 -14.14 10.56
C PHE A 198 1.19 -14.93 9.72
N THR A 199 0.23 -14.23 9.13
CA THR A 199 -0.79 -14.80 8.25
C THR A 199 -0.63 -14.25 6.83
N ILE A 200 -0.68 -15.15 5.85
CA ILE A 200 -0.77 -14.77 4.44
C ILE A 200 -2.24 -14.65 4.08
N MET A 201 -2.68 -13.44 3.77
CA MET A 201 -4.05 -13.14 3.39
C MET A 201 -4.25 -13.44 1.90
N PRO A 202 -5.38 -14.05 1.50
CA PRO A 202 -5.62 -14.42 0.11
C PRO A 202 -5.72 -13.17 -0.79
N PRO A 203 -5.53 -13.30 -2.12
CA PRO A 203 -5.60 -12.15 -3.03
C PRO A 203 -6.89 -11.34 -2.93
N MET A 204 -8.02 -11.99 -2.69
CA MET A 204 -9.30 -11.29 -2.52
C MET A 204 -9.35 -10.34 -1.31
N ALA A 205 -8.45 -10.46 -0.33
CA ALA A 205 -8.40 -9.57 0.83
C ALA A 205 -7.93 -8.15 0.45
N PHE A 206 -6.93 -8.03 -0.44
CA PHE A 206 -6.25 -6.77 -0.73
C PHE A 206 -5.98 -6.49 -2.22
N TYR A 207 -5.91 -7.54 -3.04
CA TYR A 207 -5.57 -7.51 -4.46
C TYR A 207 -6.64 -8.22 -5.31
N PRO A 208 -7.93 -7.86 -5.20
CA PRO A 208 -9.03 -8.57 -5.88
C PRO A 208 -9.07 -8.37 -7.41
N ALA A 209 -8.20 -7.52 -7.94
CA ALA A 209 -7.88 -7.40 -9.35
C ALA A 209 -6.36 -7.43 -9.53
N TYR A 210 -5.91 -8.32 -10.41
CA TYR A 210 -4.54 -8.33 -10.87
C TYR A 210 -4.24 -7.05 -11.66
N TRP A 211 -3.01 -6.53 -11.56
CA TRP A 211 -2.65 -5.21 -12.11
C TRP A 211 -2.99 -5.07 -13.60
N SER A 212 -2.76 -6.11 -14.42
CA SER A 212 -3.05 -6.06 -15.87
C SER A 212 -4.55 -6.10 -16.20
N LYS A 213 -5.42 -6.38 -15.21
CA LYS A 213 -6.88 -6.43 -15.37
C LYS A 213 -7.59 -5.28 -14.65
N ILE A 214 -6.85 -4.39 -13.98
CA ILE A 214 -7.45 -3.33 -13.16
C ILE A 214 -8.31 -2.36 -13.97
N GLY A 215 -8.00 -2.13 -15.26
CA GLY A 215 -8.79 -1.27 -16.14
C GLY A 215 -10.25 -1.72 -16.30
N GLY A 216 -10.59 -2.98 -16.00
CA GLY A 216 -11.98 -3.43 -15.94
C GLY A 216 -12.81 -2.79 -14.82
N TYR A 217 -12.17 -2.30 -13.75
CA TYR A 217 -12.86 -1.65 -12.63
C TYR A 217 -13.24 -0.21 -12.92
N PHE A 218 -12.56 0.42 -13.89
CA PHE A 218 -12.74 1.82 -14.26
C PHE A 218 -13.82 2.03 -15.33
N ARG A 219 -14.16 0.99 -16.09
CA ARG A 219 -15.08 1.06 -17.23
C ARG A 219 -16.53 0.82 -16.82
N LYS A 220 -17.46 1.57 -17.41
CA LYS A 220 -18.90 1.37 -17.27
C LYS A 220 -19.29 0.08 -18.01
N PRO A 221 -20.30 -0.66 -17.51
CA PRO A 221 -20.79 -1.82 -18.24
C PRO A 221 -21.45 -1.37 -19.54
N ALA A 222 -21.09 -1.99 -20.67
CA ALA A 222 -21.68 -1.69 -21.98
C ALA A 222 -22.82 -2.67 -22.34
N THR A 223 -22.80 -3.87 -21.76
CA THR A 223 -23.75 -4.95 -22.05
C THR A 223 -24.45 -5.45 -20.78
N LYS A 224 -25.52 -6.25 -20.96
CA LYS A 224 -26.19 -6.96 -19.85
C LYS A 224 -25.24 -7.94 -19.15
N SER A 225 -24.33 -8.59 -19.88
CA SER A 225 -23.29 -9.45 -19.30
C SER A 225 -22.31 -8.66 -18.44
N ASP A 226 -21.84 -7.50 -18.92
CA ASP A 226 -20.95 -6.64 -18.12
C ASP A 226 -21.65 -6.17 -16.86
N SER A 227 -22.93 -5.81 -16.94
CA SER A 227 -23.73 -5.37 -15.80
C SER A 227 -23.87 -6.48 -14.74
N ARG A 228 -24.08 -7.73 -15.18
CA ARG A 228 -24.10 -8.90 -14.29
C ARG A 228 -22.73 -9.13 -13.66
N TRP A 229 -21.65 -9.03 -14.43
CA TRP A 229 -20.28 -9.15 -13.91
C TRP A 229 -19.96 -8.07 -12.87
N VAL A 230 -20.26 -6.80 -13.15
CA VAL A 230 -20.07 -5.68 -12.20
C VAL A 230 -20.84 -5.96 -10.90
N SER A 231 -22.09 -6.39 -11.00
CA SER A 231 -22.93 -6.69 -9.83
C SER A 231 -22.36 -7.84 -9.00
N ALA A 232 -21.99 -8.95 -9.64
CA ALA A 232 -21.36 -10.09 -8.99
C ALA A 232 -20.02 -9.71 -8.33
N LYS A 233 -19.21 -8.88 -9.01
CA LYS A 233 -17.93 -8.44 -8.47
C LYS A 233 -18.11 -7.55 -7.24
N LEU A 234 -19.07 -6.63 -7.24
CA LEU A 234 -19.36 -5.80 -6.07
C LEU A 234 -19.81 -6.61 -4.86
N ILE A 235 -20.62 -7.66 -5.06
CA ILE A 235 -21.03 -8.60 -4.00
C ILE A 235 -19.80 -9.35 -3.46
N GLN A 236 -18.91 -9.81 -4.34
CA GLN A 236 -17.69 -10.49 -3.94
C GLN A 236 -16.79 -9.58 -3.08
N LEU A 237 -16.61 -8.33 -3.51
CA LEU A 237 -15.78 -7.33 -2.83
C LEU A 237 -16.36 -6.97 -1.45
N SER A 238 -17.67 -6.72 -1.34
CA SER A 238 -18.29 -6.41 -0.05
C SER A 238 -18.18 -7.55 0.97
N GLY A 239 -18.11 -8.80 0.50
CA GLY A 239 -17.97 -9.98 1.36
C GLY A 239 -16.55 -10.23 1.86
N LYS A 240 -15.55 -10.23 0.96
CA LYS A 240 -14.22 -10.81 1.26
C LYS A 240 -13.06 -9.81 1.29
N THR A 241 -13.28 -8.57 0.87
CA THR A 241 -12.20 -7.61 0.63
C THR A 241 -12.08 -6.61 1.77
N PHE A 242 -10.86 -6.42 2.28
CA PHE A 242 -10.52 -5.37 3.24
C PHE A 242 -10.15 -4.07 2.53
N ALA A 243 -9.39 -4.15 1.44
CA ALA A 243 -9.08 -2.98 0.60
C ALA A 243 -8.84 -3.40 -0.86
N VAL A 244 -9.02 -2.47 -1.80
CA VAL A 244 -8.77 -2.68 -3.23
C VAL A 244 -7.56 -1.84 -3.64
N HIS A 245 -6.45 -2.50 -3.99
CA HIS A 245 -5.30 -1.81 -4.59
C HIS A 245 -5.60 -1.38 -6.04
N LEU A 246 -5.38 -0.11 -6.35
CA LEU A 246 -5.69 0.48 -7.65
C LEU A 246 -4.52 0.44 -8.64
N TRP A 247 -3.31 0.08 -8.21
CA TRP A 247 -2.14 -0.02 -9.08
C TRP A 247 -1.90 1.28 -9.87
N ASN A 248 -1.73 2.43 -9.20
CA ASN A 248 -1.72 3.75 -9.86
C ASN A 248 -0.68 3.88 -10.98
N LYS A 249 0.43 3.12 -10.95
CA LYS A 249 1.37 3.04 -12.09
C LYS A 249 0.66 2.61 -13.39
N GLU A 250 -0.25 1.65 -13.30
CA GLU A 250 -1.04 1.11 -14.41
C GLU A 250 -2.33 1.90 -14.63
N SER A 251 -2.97 2.36 -13.56
CA SER A 251 -4.34 2.87 -13.63
C SER A 251 -4.49 4.38 -13.71
N ARG A 252 -3.41 5.16 -13.52
CA ARG A 252 -3.44 6.64 -13.49
C ARG A 252 -4.12 7.27 -14.70
N ASN A 253 -4.06 6.63 -15.87
CA ASN A 253 -4.62 7.16 -17.11
C ASN A 253 -6.08 6.71 -17.36
N PHE A 254 -6.63 5.77 -16.59
CA PHE A 254 -8.02 5.34 -16.78
C PHE A 254 -9.00 6.31 -16.14
N ARG A 255 -9.93 6.87 -16.90
CA ARG A 255 -11.03 7.66 -16.31
C ARG A 255 -11.96 6.76 -15.51
N ILE A 256 -12.44 7.24 -14.37
CA ILE A 256 -13.47 6.54 -13.59
C ILE A 256 -14.81 6.81 -14.25
N GLU A 257 -15.34 5.82 -14.97
CA GLU A 257 -16.62 5.97 -15.66
C GLU A 257 -17.79 5.73 -14.71
N GLU A 258 -18.86 6.52 -14.88
CA GLU A 258 -20.09 6.38 -14.09
C GLU A 258 -20.68 4.98 -14.21
N GLY A 259 -21.05 4.41 -13.06
CA GLY A 259 -21.60 3.05 -12.98
C GLY A 259 -20.55 1.93 -13.01
N SER A 260 -19.27 2.23 -13.23
CA SER A 260 -18.15 1.27 -13.08
C SER A 260 -18.04 0.73 -11.65
N ILE A 261 -17.26 -0.34 -11.46
CA ILE A 261 -17.00 -0.89 -10.12
C ILE A 261 -16.40 0.19 -9.23
N LEU A 262 -15.34 0.87 -9.69
CA LEU A 262 -14.64 1.85 -8.90
C LEU A 262 -15.53 3.06 -8.56
N TRP A 263 -16.34 3.54 -9.52
CA TRP A 263 -17.33 4.59 -9.25
C TRP A 263 -18.25 4.17 -8.10
N ARG A 264 -18.81 2.95 -8.13
CA ARG A 264 -19.72 2.44 -7.09
C ARG A 264 -19.04 2.22 -5.74
N LEU A 265 -17.78 1.77 -5.73
CA LEU A 265 -17.00 1.61 -4.50
C LEU A 265 -16.77 2.97 -3.85
N ILE A 266 -16.28 3.94 -4.63
CA ILE A 266 -16.04 5.30 -4.17
C ILE A 266 -17.32 5.90 -3.59
N SER A 267 -18.45 5.86 -4.31
CA SER A 267 -19.71 6.44 -3.85
C SER A 267 -20.20 5.87 -2.52
N ARG A 268 -19.76 4.65 -2.15
CA ARG A 268 -20.11 3.98 -0.89
C ARG A 268 -19.09 4.23 0.23
N HIS A 269 -17.85 4.55 -0.13
CA HIS A 269 -16.72 4.59 0.81
C HIS A 269 -16.06 5.98 0.95
N CYS A 270 -16.50 7.00 0.23
CA CYS A 270 -16.08 8.39 0.44
C CYS A 270 -16.84 9.05 1.61
N ILE A 271 -16.25 10.10 2.19
CA ILE A 271 -16.81 10.87 3.30
C ILE A 271 -17.19 12.28 2.83
N ILE A 272 -16.28 12.91 2.10
CA ILE A 272 -16.34 14.26 1.55
C ILE A 272 -16.81 14.19 0.10
N CYS A 273 -16.32 13.21 -0.65
CA CYS A 273 -16.74 12.91 -2.01
C CYS A 273 -16.55 14.06 -3.03
N GLN A 274 -15.67 15.03 -2.78
CA GLN A 274 -15.48 16.18 -3.66
C GLN A 274 -14.44 15.89 -4.75
N GLY A 275 -14.75 16.26 -6.00
CA GLY A 275 -13.80 16.22 -7.12
C GLY A 275 -13.43 14.83 -7.64
N ILE A 276 -14.04 13.77 -7.12
CA ILE A 276 -13.63 12.38 -7.38
C ILE A 276 -13.69 11.97 -8.86
N TYR A 277 -14.65 12.49 -9.60
CA TYR A 277 -14.93 12.08 -10.98
C TYR A 277 -14.31 13.02 -12.03
N ARG A 278 -13.48 13.99 -11.60
CA ARG A 278 -12.74 14.89 -12.49
C ARG A 278 -11.35 14.34 -12.78
#